data_AF-A0A397EKA8-F1
#
_entry.id   AF-A0A397EKA8-F1
#
_cell.length_a   1.000
_cell.length_b   1.000
_cell.length_c   1.000
_cell.angle_alpha   90.00
_cell.angle_beta   90.00
_cell.angle_gamma   90.00
#
_symmetry.space_group_name_H-M   'P 1'
#
loop_
_entity.id
_entity.type
_entity.pdbx_description
1 polymer ?
#
loop_
_entity_poly.entity_id
_entity_poly.type
_entity_poly.pdbx_seq_one_letter_code
_entity_poly.pdbx_strand_id
1 'polypeptide(L)'
;DKIKFAREVALAKQTLQMQKQVEQSVEPAKPCEQCQVHHRQEKLRQDKLREARASLANNGDGEVSELERYELVELRKKVKCSVCQDAPKEVMISKCSHMFCKECMESNLKARNRKCPTCKKMFGQDDVKGVYWT
;
A
#
# COMPACT_ATOMS: atom_id res chain seq x y z
N ASP A 1 5.98 -8.53 -51.32
CA ASP A 1 6.28 -7.21 -51.91
C ASP A 1 7.40 -6.45 -51.20
N LYS A 2 8.50 -6.17 -51.90
CA LYS A 2 9.64 -5.38 -51.40
C LYS A 2 9.22 -3.97 -50.92
N ILE A 3 8.15 -3.44 -51.52
CA ILE A 3 7.57 -2.13 -51.19
C ILE A 3 6.92 -2.14 -49.79
N LYS A 4 6.26 -3.24 -49.41
CA LYS A 4 5.64 -3.39 -48.09
C LYS A 4 6.71 -3.48 -46.99
N PHE A 5 7.75 -4.28 -47.23
CA PHE A 5 8.90 -4.40 -46.32
C PHE A 5 9.64 -3.06 -46.14
N ALA A 6 9.85 -2.30 -47.22
CA ALA A 6 10.47 -0.98 -47.14
C ALA A 6 9.65 0.02 -46.30
N ARG A 7 8.32 -0.02 -46.41
CA ARG A 7 7.42 0.81 -45.58
C ARG A 7 7.43 0.39 -44.11
N GLU A 8 7.45 -0.90 -43.82
CA GLU A 8 7.55 -1.43 -42.46
C GLU A 8 8.87 -1.04 -41.79
N VAL A 9 9.99 -1.13 -42.51
CA VAL A 9 11.31 -0.70 -42.02
C VAL A 9 11.35 0.82 -41.78
N ALA A 10 10.73 1.61 -42.65
CA ALA A 10 10.64 3.07 -42.47
C ALA A 10 9.81 3.44 -41.24
N LEU A 11 8.68 2.76 -41.03
CA LEU A 11 7.83 2.96 -39.86
C LEU A 11 8.57 2.59 -38.57
N ALA A 12 9.24 1.43 -38.54
CA ALA A 12 10.04 1.00 -37.39
C ALA A 12 11.16 1.99 -37.04
N LYS A 13 11.87 2.53 -38.06
CA LYS A 13 12.88 3.58 -37.87
C LYS A 13 12.27 4.84 -37.28
N GLN A 14 11.11 5.27 -37.76
CA GLN A 14 10.40 6.44 -37.26
C GLN A 14 9.94 6.24 -35.80
N THR A 15 9.41 5.06 -35.46
CA THR A 15 9.00 4.72 -34.10
C THR A 15 10.19 4.74 -33.12
N LEU A 16 11.32 4.15 -33.51
CA LEU A 16 12.55 4.16 -32.69
C LEU A 16 13.08 5.59 -32.49
N GLN A 17 12.94 6.45 -33.50
CA GLN A 17 13.38 7.84 -33.43
C GLN A 17 12.48 8.68 -32.50
N MET A 18 11.16 8.46 -32.54
CA MET A 18 10.22 9.05 -31.58
C MET A 18 10.47 8.56 -30.15
N GLN A 19 10.76 7.26 -29.94
CA GLN A 19 11.08 6.72 -28.61
C GLN A 19 12.33 7.38 -28.01
N LYS A 20 13.39 7.57 -28.80
CA LYS A 20 14.59 8.29 -28.34
C LYS A 20 14.32 9.75 -27.95
N GLN A 21 13.42 10.43 -28.65
CA GLN A 21 13.05 11.81 -28.32
C GLN A 21 12.22 11.90 -27.04
N VAL A 22 11.38 10.89 -26.76
CA VAL A 22 10.67 10.78 -25.48
C VAL A 22 11.66 10.54 -24.34
N GLU A 23 12.63 9.63 -24.50
CA GLU A 23 13.67 9.38 -23.49
C GLU A 23 14.53 10.62 -23.19
N GLN A 24 14.77 11.48 -24.18
CA GLN A 24 15.53 12.72 -24.03
C GLN A 24 14.74 13.90 -23.46
N SER A 25 13.40 13.86 -23.49
CA SER A 25 12.53 14.95 -23.00
C SER A 25 11.92 14.69 -21.62
N VAL A 26 12.07 13.48 -21.08
CA VAL A 26 11.75 13.18 -19.68
C VAL A 26 12.93 13.60 -18.81
N GLU A 27 12.93 14.86 -18.37
CA GLU A 27 13.70 15.27 -17.19
C GLU A 27 13.39 14.27 -16.05
N PRO A 28 14.39 13.65 -15.38
CA PRO A 28 14.14 12.76 -14.28
C PRO A 28 13.34 13.53 -13.24
N ALA A 29 12.10 13.09 -12.98
CA ALA A 29 11.22 13.73 -12.02
C ALA A 29 12.02 13.96 -10.74
N LYS A 30 12.20 15.25 -10.36
CA LYS A 30 12.96 15.63 -9.17
C LYS A 30 12.49 14.73 -8.02
N PRO A 31 13.39 13.93 -7.42
CA PRO A 31 12.95 12.95 -6.45
C PRO A 31 12.40 13.73 -5.27
N CYS A 32 11.08 13.69 -5.11
CA CYS A 32 10.36 14.35 -4.04
C CYS A 32 11.11 14.08 -2.72
N GLU A 33 11.44 15.13 -1.96
CA GLU A 33 12.23 15.02 -0.74
C GLU A 33 11.57 14.04 0.26
N GLN A 34 10.23 14.07 0.34
CA GLN A 34 9.42 13.07 1.06
C GLN A 34 9.64 11.64 0.55
N CYS A 35 9.77 11.44 -0.76
CA CYS A 35 9.97 10.12 -1.37
C CYS A 35 11.38 9.59 -1.08
N GLN A 36 12.39 10.45 -1.05
CA GLN A 36 13.76 10.07 -0.64
C GLN A 36 13.81 9.68 0.84
N VAL A 37 13.11 10.42 1.71
CA VAL A 37 12.98 10.10 3.13
C VAL A 37 12.25 8.78 3.32
N HIS A 38 11.13 8.57 2.62
CA HIS A 38 10.36 7.33 2.68
C HIS A 38 11.18 6.12 2.20
N HIS A 39 11.90 6.25 1.09
CA HIS A 39 12.77 5.18 0.58
C HIS A 39 13.93 4.87 1.52
N ARG A 40 14.50 5.89 2.17
CA ARG A 40 15.54 5.71 3.19
C ARG A 40 15.00 5.00 4.42
N GLN A 41 13.81 5.37 4.90
CA GLN A 41 13.14 4.72 6.03
C GLN A 41 12.81 3.26 5.72
N GLU A 42 12.31 2.96 4.52
CA GLU A 42 12.00 1.58 4.12
C GLU A 42 13.26 0.74 3.95
N LYS A 43 14.35 1.31 3.43
CA LYS A 43 15.64 0.62 3.35
C LYS A 43 16.22 0.32 4.74
N LEU A 44 16.21 1.29 5.66
CA LEU A 44 16.58 1.09 7.06
C LEU A 44 15.73 0.02 7.74
N ARG A 45 14.44 -0.02 7.44
CA ARG A 45 13.53 -1.05 7.91
C ARG A 45 13.96 -2.42 7.37
N GLN A 46 14.22 -2.54 6.08
CA GLN A 46 14.68 -3.79 5.44
C GLN A 46 16.04 -4.29 5.98
N ASP A 47 17.00 -3.39 6.17
CA ASP A 47 18.32 -3.75 6.68
C ASP A 47 18.24 -4.27 8.13
N LYS A 48 17.47 -3.59 9.00
CA LYS A 48 17.19 -4.09 10.36
C LYS A 48 16.49 -5.44 10.37
N LEU A 49 15.52 -5.66 9.46
CA LEU A 49 14.84 -6.94 9.33
C LEU A 49 15.82 -8.04 8.91
N ARG A 50 16.76 -7.75 8.01
CA ARG A 50 17.77 -8.70 7.52
C ARG A 50 18.78 -9.07 8.61
N GLU A 51 19.26 -8.10 9.37
CA GLU A 51 20.19 -8.32 10.49
C GLU A 51 19.57 -9.20 11.57
N ALA A 52 18.34 -8.90 11.99
CA ALA A 52 17.67 -9.69 13.02
C ALA A 52 17.35 -11.12 12.56
N ARG A 53 17.05 -11.35 11.26
CA ARG A 53 16.93 -12.71 10.68
C ARG A 53 18.26 -13.46 10.67
N ALA A 54 19.37 -12.79 10.41
CA ALA A 54 20.69 -13.42 10.43
C ALA A 54 21.10 -13.83 11.85
N SER A 55 20.71 -13.07 12.88
CA SER A 55 20.95 -13.41 14.29
C SER A 55 20.12 -14.61 14.78
N LEU A 56 18.89 -14.76 14.29
CA LEU A 56 17.97 -15.88 14.61
C LEU A 56 18.44 -17.24 14.08
N ALA A 57 19.18 -17.27 12.97
CA ALA A 57 19.67 -18.53 12.38
C ALA A 57 20.68 -19.29 13.27
N ASN A 58 21.21 -18.63 14.30
CA ASN A 58 22.26 -19.18 15.17
C ASN A 58 21.79 -19.58 16.59
N ASN A 59 20.60 -19.17 17.03
CA ASN A 59 20.09 -19.51 18.36
C ASN A 59 18.70 -20.16 18.23
N GLY A 60 18.68 -21.48 18.45
CA GLY A 60 17.44 -22.23 18.60
C GLY A 60 16.98 -22.20 20.04
N ASP A 61 16.24 -21.16 20.43
CA ASP A 61 15.42 -21.15 21.63
C ASP A 61 14.13 -20.37 21.38
N GLY A 62 13.06 -20.77 22.07
CA GLY A 62 11.70 -20.25 21.88
C GLY A 62 11.48 -18.81 22.34
N GLU A 63 12.52 -17.97 22.33
CA GLU A 63 12.39 -16.54 22.54
C GLU A 63 11.96 -15.88 21.22
N VAL A 64 10.73 -15.34 21.21
CA VAL A 64 10.25 -14.53 20.08
C VAL A 64 11.24 -13.38 19.87
N SER A 65 11.94 -13.35 18.75
CA SER A 65 12.91 -12.31 18.44
C SER A 65 12.25 -10.94 18.43
N GLU A 66 13.02 -9.89 18.73
CA GLU A 66 12.57 -8.51 18.62
C GLU A 66 11.98 -8.20 17.22
N LEU A 67 12.52 -8.87 16.20
CA LEU A 67 11.99 -8.81 14.85
C LEU A 67 10.56 -9.38 14.75
N GLU A 68 10.36 -10.56 15.30
CA GLU A 68 9.07 -11.26 15.28
C GLU A 68 8.05 -10.49 16.11
N ARG A 69 8.46 -9.90 17.24
CA ARG A 69 7.62 -8.98 18.01
C ARG A 69 7.18 -7.78 17.16
N TYR A 70 8.11 -7.14 16.45
CA TYR A 70 7.80 -6.02 15.56
C TYR A 70 6.88 -6.43 14.40
N GLU A 71 7.15 -7.56 13.73
CA GLU A 71 6.31 -8.09 12.66
C GLU A 71 4.90 -8.40 13.17
N LEU A 72 4.76 -9.00 14.36
CA LEU A 72 3.47 -9.24 15.01
C LEU A 72 2.71 -7.94 15.29
N VAL A 73 3.38 -6.90 15.77
CA VAL A 73 2.76 -5.59 16.00
C VAL A 73 2.25 -4.99 14.69
N GLU A 74 3.04 -5.03 13.63
CA GLU A 74 2.65 -4.51 12.31
C GLU A 74 1.49 -5.31 11.68
N LEU A 75 1.51 -6.64 11.83
CA LEU A 75 0.41 -7.50 11.39
C LEU A 75 -0.88 -7.21 12.18
N ARG A 76 -0.79 -7.04 13.51
CA ARG A 76 -1.95 -6.65 14.34
C ARG A 76 -2.56 -5.33 13.88
N LYS A 77 -1.75 -4.32 13.53
CA LYS A 77 -2.24 -3.04 13.00
C LYS A 77 -3.06 -3.19 11.72
N LYS A 78 -2.76 -4.16 10.86
CA LYS A 78 -3.50 -4.41 9.61
C LYS A 78 -4.90 -4.94 9.85
N VAL A 79 -5.11 -5.74 10.90
CA VAL A 79 -6.40 -6.36 11.22
C VAL A 79 -7.22 -5.56 12.24
N LYS A 80 -6.59 -4.72 13.06
CA LYS A 80 -7.27 -3.90 14.07
C LYS A 80 -7.93 -2.65 13.48
N CYS A 81 -9.03 -2.21 14.07
CA CYS A 81 -9.70 -0.98 13.71
C CYS A 81 -8.76 0.22 13.93
N SER A 82 -8.65 1.13 12.96
CA SER A 82 -7.79 2.31 13.09
C SER A 82 -8.36 3.40 13.99
N VAL A 83 -9.63 3.30 14.40
CA VAL A 83 -10.30 4.27 15.28
C VAL A 83 -10.06 3.93 16.75
N CYS A 84 -10.44 2.73 17.19
CA CYS A 84 -10.23 2.30 18.58
C CYS A 84 -8.89 1.58 18.82
N GLN A 85 -8.20 1.14 17.76
CA GLN A 85 -6.94 0.38 17.83
C GLN A 85 -7.02 -0.93 18.64
N ASP A 86 -8.23 -1.44 18.85
CA ASP A 86 -8.46 -2.62 19.67
C ASP A 86 -9.19 -3.74 18.92
N ALA A 87 -10.47 -3.54 18.61
CA ALA A 87 -11.32 -4.50 17.94
C ALA A 87 -10.88 -4.80 16.49
N PRO A 88 -11.17 -6.00 15.95
CA PRO A 88 -10.86 -6.36 14.57
C PRO A 88 -11.69 -5.54 13.57
N LYS A 89 -11.23 -5.48 12.33
CA LYS A 89 -11.97 -4.90 11.21
C LYS A 89 -13.07 -5.88 10.78
N GLU A 90 -14.32 -5.45 10.89
CA GLU A 90 -15.51 -6.27 10.62
C GLU A 90 -16.46 -5.61 9.63
N VAL A 91 -16.23 -4.34 9.30
CA VAL A 91 -17.04 -3.59 8.34
C VAL A 91 -16.16 -2.84 7.36
N MET A 92 -16.66 -2.68 6.15
CA MET A 92 -16.06 -1.95 5.04
C MET A 92 -17.04 -0.90 4.51
N ILE A 93 -16.53 0.28 4.18
CA ILE A 93 -17.29 1.31 3.45
C ILE A 93 -17.10 1.09 1.94
N SER A 94 -18.15 0.70 1.22
CA SER A 94 -18.09 0.36 -0.22
C SER A 94 -17.55 1.49 -1.12
N LYS A 95 -17.75 2.76 -0.73
CA LYS A 95 -17.34 3.95 -1.51
C LYS A 95 -15.82 4.24 -1.47
N CYS A 96 -15.10 3.70 -0.49
CA CYS A 96 -13.67 3.96 -0.31
C CYS A 96 -12.85 2.77 0.17
N SER A 97 -13.48 1.62 0.41
CA SER A 97 -12.87 0.36 0.85
C SER A 97 -12.07 0.44 2.16
N HIS A 98 -12.24 1.50 2.95
CA HIS A 98 -11.65 1.56 4.29
C HIS A 98 -12.47 0.72 5.27
N MET A 99 -11.77 0.03 6.18
CA MET A 99 -12.33 -0.97 7.08
C MET A 99 -12.14 -0.60 8.56
N PHE A 100 -13.16 -0.87 9.36
CA PHE A 100 -13.26 -0.53 10.79
C PHE A 100 -13.96 -1.65 11.58
N CYS A 101 -14.00 -1.57 12.90
CA CYS A 101 -14.84 -2.46 13.70
C CYS A 101 -16.31 -2.03 13.63
N LYS A 102 -17.21 -2.96 13.94
CA LYS A 102 -18.66 -2.70 13.92
C LYS A 102 -19.07 -1.59 14.88
N GLU A 103 -18.56 -1.60 16.11
CA GLU A 103 -18.89 -0.64 17.16
C GLU A 103 -18.56 0.81 16.77
N CYS A 104 -17.33 1.06 16.29
CA CYS A 104 -16.94 2.39 15.84
C CYS A 104 -17.80 2.87 14.67
N MET A 105 -18.17 1.96 13.76
CA MET A 105 -18.99 2.35 12.61
C MET A 105 -20.43 2.68 13.02
N GLU A 106 -21.03 1.89 13.89
CA GLU A 106 -22.36 2.16 14.44
C GLU A 106 -22.41 3.46 15.23
N SER A 107 -21.39 3.74 16.04
CA SER A 107 -21.27 5.02 16.77
C SER A 107 -21.27 6.22 15.81
N ASN A 108 -20.51 6.12 14.71
CA ASN A 108 -20.43 7.18 13.70
C ASN A 108 -21.78 7.39 12.98
N LEU A 109 -22.49 6.31 12.66
CA LEU A 109 -23.83 6.35 12.05
C LEU A 109 -24.87 6.97 13.01
N LYS A 110 -24.86 6.58 14.30
CA LYS A 110 -25.72 7.15 15.35
C LYS A 110 -25.48 8.64 15.53
N ALA A 111 -24.22 9.08 15.50
CA ALA A 111 -23.84 10.49 15.55
C ALA A 111 -24.17 11.28 14.27
N ARG A 112 -24.77 10.65 13.24
CA ARG A 112 -25.01 11.21 11.89
C ARG A 112 -23.75 11.71 11.20
N ASN A 113 -22.57 11.26 11.61
CA ASN A 113 -21.30 11.62 11.00
C ASN A 113 -20.95 10.67 9.85
N ARG A 114 -21.55 10.95 8.69
CA ARG A 114 -21.47 10.15 7.46
C ARG A 114 -20.21 10.43 6.63
N LYS A 115 -19.06 10.57 7.28
CA LYS A 115 -17.73 10.76 6.65
C LYS A 115 -16.76 9.68 7.10
N CYS A 116 -16.07 9.06 6.15
CA CYS A 116 -15.07 8.03 6.43
C CYS A 116 -14.01 8.57 7.41
N PRO A 117 -13.71 7.88 8.53
CA PRO A 117 -12.69 8.33 9.48
C PRO A 117 -11.31 8.58 8.85
N THR A 118 -10.94 7.75 7.87
CA THR A 118 -9.63 7.79 7.19
C THR A 118 -9.57 8.85 6.08
N CYS A 119 -10.42 8.76 5.05
CA CYS A 119 -10.32 9.62 3.86
C CYS A 119 -11.40 10.72 3.77
N LYS A 120 -12.27 10.83 4.77
CA LYS A 120 -13.37 11.83 4.85
C LYS A 120 -14.40 11.79 3.72
N LYS A 121 -14.33 10.82 2.80
CA LYS A 121 -15.36 10.59 1.78
C LYS A 121 -16.72 10.32 2.44
N MET A 122 -17.77 10.91 1.88
CA MET A 122 -19.14 10.70 2.35
C MET A 122 -19.65 9.29 2.02
N PHE A 123 -20.48 8.72 2.88
CA PHE A 123 -21.09 7.39 2.69
C PHE A 123 -22.48 7.30 3.37
N GLY A 124 -23.36 6.46 2.84
CA GLY A 124 -24.67 6.15 3.42
C GLY A 124 -24.68 4.90 4.30
N GLN A 125 -25.81 4.60 4.93
CA GLN A 125 -25.97 3.36 5.70
C GLN A 125 -25.84 2.13 4.80
N ASP A 126 -26.39 2.20 3.57
CA ASP A 126 -26.32 1.13 2.59
C ASP A 126 -24.90 0.86 2.07
N ASP A 127 -23.98 1.79 2.27
CA ASP A 127 -22.57 1.66 1.87
C ASP A 127 -21.74 0.88 2.90
N VAL A 128 -22.28 0.60 4.09
CA VAL A 128 -21.59 -0.16 5.13
C VAL A 128 -21.87 -1.65 4.93
N LYS A 129 -20.81 -2.43 4.68
CA LYS A 129 -20.88 -3.87 4.44
C LYS A 129 -20.09 -4.63 5.49
N GLY A 130 -20.65 -5.73 6.00
CA GLY A 130 -19.94 -6.63 6.91
C GLY A 130 -18.85 -7.42 6.18
N VAL A 131 -17.76 -7.72 6.88
CA VAL A 131 -16.63 -8.51 6.42
C VAL A 131 -16.35 -9.59 7.46
N TYR A 132 -16.18 -10.82 6.99
CA TYR A 132 -15.96 -11.99 7.84
C TYR A 132 -14.65 -12.66 7.44
N TRP A 133 -13.77 -12.88 8.42
CA TRP A 133 -12.52 -13.59 8.24
C TRP A 133 -12.84 -15.09 8.27
N THR A 134 -12.55 -15.81 7.18
CA THR A 134 -12.76 -17.26 7.06
C THR A 134 -11.44 -17.90 6.67
#